data_AF-A0A964G9U8-F1
#
_entry.id   AF-A0A964G9U8-F1
#
_cell.length_a   1.000
_cell.length_b   1.000
_cell.length_c   1.000
_cell.angle_alpha   90.00
_cell.angle_beta   90.00
_cell.angle_gamma   90.00
#
_symmetry.space_group_name_H-M   'P 1'
#
loop_
_entity.id
_entity.type
_entity.pdbx_description
1 polymer ?
#
loop_
_entity_poly.entity_id
_entity_poly.type
_entity_poly.pdbx_seq_one_letter_code
_entity_poly.pdbx_strand_id
1 'polypeptide(L)'
;MIHSTFPPASLSIPYSPSEPGLEDMIKKVRSEGKFESTSDFSKIGNVDAVTLAIQTPFKDKGELEPDFGALEEGIRQIGKNLNEGVLVVLESTITPGTTKGFAADILNEESGLIPGEEFALAHAPERVMVGRLFCEKNGFGKSCIINH
;
A
#
# COMPACT_ATOMS: atom_id res chain seq x y z
N MET A 1 6.51 9.98 6.64
CA MET A 1 5.32 9.56 7.40
C MET A 1 4.67 8.44 6.60
N ILE A 2 4.75 7.18 7.05
CA ILE A 2 4.24 6.04 6.27
C ILE A 2 2.74 5.93 6.54
N HIS A 3 1.92 6.20 5.53
CA HIS A 3 0.46 6.13 5.60
C HIS A 3 -0.01 4.82 4.97
N SER A 4 -0.62 3.94 5.77
CA SER A 4 -1.29 2.73 5.29
C SER A 4 -2.75 2.74 5.74
N THR A 5 -3.68 2.72 4.80
CA THR A 5 -5.12 2.60 5.06
C THR A 5 -5.53 1.12 5.03
N PHE A 6 -6.35 0.69 6.00
CA PHE A 6 -6.92 -0.66 6.08
C PHE A 6 -8.45 -0.58 6.04
N PRO A 7 -9.15 -1.39 5.21
CA PRO A 7 -10.61 -1.50 5.26
C PRO A 7 -11.09 -2.26 6.52
N PRO A 8 -12.36 -2.09 6.94
CA PRO A 8 -12.90 -2.72 8.15
C PRO A 8 -12.95 -4.25 8.01
N ALA A 9 -12.35 -4.94 8.97
CA ALA A 9 -12.17 -6.40 8.96
C ALA A 9 -13.42 -7.15 9.42
N SER A 10 -13.95 -8.04 8.57
CA SER A 10 -14.81 -9.16 8.99
C SER A 10 -14.47 -10.43 8.22
N LEU A 11 -13.32 -11.04 8.48
CA LEU A 11 -13.05 -12.44 8.10
C LEU A 11 -12.12 -13.09 9.14
N SER A 12 -12.62 -14.12 9.81
CA SER A 12 -11.91 -14.88 10.84
C SER A 12 -10.92 -15.87 10.22
N ILE A 13 -9.63 -15.58 10.29
CA ILE A 13 -8.54 -16.49 9.88
C ILE A 13 -7.99 -17.22 11.13
N PRO A 14 -7.86 -18.56 11.13
CA PRO A 14 -7.49 -19.34 12.31
C PRO A 14 -5.96 -19.50 12.45
N TYR A 15 -5.24 -18.39 12.63
CA TYR A 15 -3.85 -18.39 13.09
C TYR A 15 -3.77 -17.39 14.24
N SER A 16 -3.17 -17.79 15.38
CA SER A 16 -3.00 -16.85 16.49
C SER A 16 -2.18 -15.65 16.00
N PRO A 17 -2.71 -14.42 16.05
CA PRO A 17 -2.24 -13.26 15.28
C PRO A 17 -1.09 -12.51 15.95
N SER A 18 -0.38 -13.12 16.90
CA SER A 18 0.67 -12.43 17.65
C SER A 18 1.97 -12.48 16.87
N GLU A 19 2.21 -11.46 16.05
CA GLU A 19 3.53 -11.17 15.53
C GLU A 19 4.41 -10.66 16.70
N PRO A 20 5.44 -11.42 17.13
CA PRO A 20 6.21 -11.06 18.30
C PRO A 20 6.88 -9.69 18.14
N GLY A 21 6.68 -8.79 19.11
CA GLY A 21 7.25 -7.43 19.10
C GLY A 21 6.48 -6.38 18.31
N LEU A 22 5.42 -6.75 17.56
CA LEU A 22 4.61 -5.80 16.80
C LEU A 22 3.94 -4.76 17.70
N GLU A 23 3.31 -5.23 18.79
CA GLU A 23 2.56 -4.35 19.69
C GLU A 23 3.46 -3.32 20.38
N ASP A 24 4.65 -3.74 20.82
CA ASP A 24 5.63 -2.87 21.45
C ASP A 24 6.17 -1.83 20.47
N MET A 25 6.41 -2.22 19.21
CA MET A 25 6.84 -1.30 18.16
C MET A 25 5.76 -0.27 17.84
N ILE A 26 4.50 -0.67 17.66
CA ILE A 26 3.38 0.25 17.41
C ILE A 26 3.25 1.25 18.56
N LYS A 27 3.31 0.79 19.82
CA LYS A 27 3.29 1.68 20.99
C LYS A 27 4.43 2.68 20.96
N LYS A 28 5.65 2.22 20.67
CA LYS A 28 6.83 3.08 20.56
C LYS A 28 6.66 4.15 19.48
N VAL A 29 6.36 3.78 18.24
CA VAL A 29 6.26 4.75 17.13
C VAL A 29 5.09 5.72 17.28
N ARG A 30 3.99 5.30 17.95
CA ARG A 30 2.89 6.20 18.33
C ARG A 30 3.31 7.19 19.40
N SER A 31 4.03 6.74 20.44
CA SER A 31 4.53 7.62 21.50
C SER A 31 5.54 8.66 20.99
N GLU A 32 6.28 8.31 19.94
CA GLU A 32 7.22 9.22 19.26
C GLU A 32 6.54 10.15 18.24
N GLY A 33 5.21 10.04 18.02
CA GLY A 33 4.48 10.85 17.04
C GLY A 33 4.82 10.54 15.58
N LYS A 34 5.46 9.41 15.30
CA LYS A 34 5.92 9.01 13.95
C LYS A 34 4.91 8.15 13.18
N PHE A 35 3.88 7.66 13.85
CA PHE A 35 2.84 6.81 13.26
C PHE A 35 1.45 7.25 13.73
N GLU A 36 0.55 7.42 12.77
CA GLU A 36 -0.86 7.71 12.97
C GLU A 36 -1.68 6.79 12.07
N SER A 37 -2.78 6.26 12.58
CA SER A 37 -3.78 5.53 11.79
C SER A 37 -4.99 6.42 11.61
N THR A 38 -5.49 6.50 10.38
CA THR A 38 -6.60 7.38 9.99
C THR A 38 -7.41 6.71 8.88
N SER A 39 -8.71 7.02 8.84
CA SER A 39 -9.60 6.71 7.72
C SER A 39 -9.85 7.91 6.80
N ASP A 40 -9.23 9.06 7.10
CA ASP A 40 -9.32 10.28 6.31
C ASP A 40 -8.25 10.28 5.21
N PHE A 41 -8.70 10.08 3.97
CA PHE A 41 -7.85 10.03 2.78
C PHE A 41 -7.36 11.41 2.32
N SER A 42 -7.96 12.51 2.81
CA SER A 42 -7.50 13.87 2.46
C SER A 42 -6.06 14.15 2.92
N LYS A 43 -5.58 13.41 3.92
CA LYS A 43 -4.20 13.50 4.38
C LYS A 43 -3.16 13.10 3.32
N ILE A 44 -3.56 12.35 2.28
CA ILE A 44 -2.67 11.96 1.18
C ILE A 44 -2.09 13.20 0.47
N GLY A 45 -2.84 14.30 0.39
CA GLY A 45 -2.31 15.53 -0.23
C GLY A 45 -1.10 16.13 0.48
N ASN A 46 -0.81 15.71 1.72
CA ASN A 46 0.29 16.26 2.53
C ASN A 46 1.49 15.32 2.66
N VAL A 47 1.64 14.32 1.78
CA VAL A 47 2.69 13.30 1.88
C VAL A 47 3.54 13.24 0.62
N ASP A 48 4.83 12.92 0.78
CA ASP A 48 5.74 12.78 -0.35
C ASP A 48 5.61 11.41 -1.04
N ALA A 49 5.12 10.39 -0.32
CA ALA A 49 4.96 9.04 -0.84
C ALA A 49 3.78 8.29 -0.20
N VAL A 50 3.09 7.48 -1.00
CA VAL A 50 1.98 6.60 -0.60
C VAL A 50 2.27 5.18 -1.06
N THR A 51 2.06 4.21 -0.16
CA THR A 51 2.22 2.79 -0.44
C THR A 51 0.87 2.08 -0.34
N LEU A 52 0.52 1.27 -1.34
CA LEU A 52 -0.73 0.52 -1.39
C LEU A 52 -0.48 -0.98 -1.14
N ALA A 53 -0.78 -1.43 0.08
CA ALA A 53 -0.59 -2.81 0.56
C ALA A 53 -1.96 -3.48 0.85
N ILE A 54 -2.83 -3.52 -0.15
CA ILE A 54 -4.18 -4.09 -0.06
C ILE A 54 -4.12 -5.56 -0.47
N GLN A 55 -4.83 -6.42 0.27
CA GLN A 55 -4.94 -7.83 -0.09
C GLN A 55 -5.76 -7.99 -1.38
N THR A 56 -5.27 -8.83 -2.29
CA THR A 56 -5.93 -9.19 -3.55
C THR A 56 -6.33 -10.67 -3.50
N PRO A 57 -7.42 -11.03 -2.79
CA PRO A 57 -7.89 -12.42 -2.75
C PRO A 57 -8.32 -12.87 -4.16
N PHE A 58 -8.32 -14.17 -4.42
CA PHE A 58 -8.92 -14.70 -5.65
C PHE A 58 -10.44 -14.64 -5.56
N LYS A 59 -11.11 -14.35 -6.69
CA LYS A 59 -12.58 -14.27 -6.77
C LYS A 59 -13.25 -15.59 -6.37
N ASP A 60 -12.70 -16.70 -6.87
CA ASP A 60 -13.21 -18.04 -6.61
C ASP A 60 -12.07 -19.04 -6.33
N LYS A 61 -12.37 -20.06 -5.52
CA LYS A 61 -11.44 -21.16 -5.21
C LYS A 61 -11.27 -22.09 -6.42
N GLY A 62 -10.52 -21.63 -7.41
CA GLY A 62 -10.28 -22.38 -8.65
C GLY A 62 -9.89 -21.49 -9.83
N GLU A 63 -10.12 -20.18 -9.72
CA GLU A 63 -9.76 -19.21 -10.74
C GLU A 63 -8.43 -18.53 -10.42
N LEU A 64 -7.64 -18.25 -11.45
CA LEU A 64 -6.37 -17.53 -11.32
C LEU A 64 -6.55 -16.01 -11.35
N GLU A 65 -7.80 -15.53 -11.43
CA GLU A 65 -8.11 -14.10 -11.48
C GLU A 65 -8.22 -13.51 -10.07
N PRO A 66 -7.35 -12.54 -9.72
CA PRO A 66 -7.47 -11.81 -8.47
C PRO A 66 -8.71 -10.90 -8.50
N ASP A 67 -9.35 -10.76 -7.34
CA ASP A 67 -10.32 -9.71 -7.09
C ASP A 67 -9.59 -8.38 -6.85
N PHE A 68 -9.70 -7.48 -7.82
CA PHE A 68 -9.13 -6.14 -7.73
C PHE A 68 -10.09 -5.11 -7.14
N GLY A 69 -11.31 -5.46 -6.72
CA GLY A 69 -12.28 -4.46 -6.24
C GLY A 69 -11.75 -3.59 -5.09
N ALA A 70 -11.13 -4.22 -4.08
CA ALA A 70 -10.51 -3.48 -2.97
C ALA A 70 -9.28 -2.67 -3.40
N LEU A 71 -8.52 -3.19 -4.37
CA LEU A 71 -7.35 -2.51 -4.92
C LEU A 71 -7.79 -1.27 -5.71
N GLU A 72 -8.80 -1.40 -6.55
CA GLU A 72 -9.39 -0.33 -7.37
C GLU A 72 -9.86 0.82 -6.50
N GLU A 73 -10.66 0.53 -5.46
CA GLU A 73 -11.14 1.55 -4.55
C GLU A 73 -9.98 2.29 -3.86
N GLY A 74 -8.95 1.55 -3.41
CA GLY A 74 -7.75 2.15 -2.84
C GLY A 74 -7.04 3.09 -3.81
N ILE A 75 -6.89 2.69 -5.08
CA ILE A 75 -6.26 3.51 -6.12
C ILE A 75 -7.10 4.76 -6.41
N ARG A 76 -8.43 4.63 -6.51
CA ARG A 76 -9.33 5.78 -6.71
C ARG A 76 -9.25 6.79 -5.58
N GLN A 77 -9.22 6.32 -4.33
CA GLN A 77 -9.08 7.20 -3.17
C GLN A 77 -7.73 7.92 -3.14
N ILE A 78 -6.64 7.26 -3.59
CA ILE A 78 -5.36 7.95 -3.79
C ILE A 78 -5.53 9.03 -4.86
N GLY A 79 -6.03 8.68 -6.06
CA GLY A 79 -6.15 9.61 -7.18
C GLY A 79 -6.89 10.90 -6.81
N LYS A 80 -8.03 10.78 -6.12
CA LYS A 80 -8.85 11.93 -5.66
C LYS A 80 -8.12 12.90 -4.74
N ASN A 81 -7.08 12.45 -4.05
CA ASN A 81 -6.34 13.22 -3.05
C ASN A 81 -4.85 13.36 -3.42
N LEU A 82 -4.48 12.98 -4.66
CA LEU A 82 -3.11 12.97 -5.12
C LEU A 82 -2.67 14.38 -5.52
N ASN A 83 -1.47 14.76 -5.12
CA ASN A 83 -0.81 15.99 -5.54
C ASN A 83 0.37 15.69 -6.45
N GLU A 84 0.81 16.71 -7.20
CA GLU A 84 2.04 16.65 -7.99
C GLU A 84 3.27 16.37 -7.11
N GLY A 85 4.24 15.66 -7.66
CA GLY A 85 5.50 15.28 -7.00
C GLY A 85 5.43 14.07 -6.07
N VAL A 86 4.24 13.50 -5.84
CA VAL A 86 4.05 12.35 -4.94
C VAL A 86 4.53 11.04 -5.60
N LEU A 87 5.15 10.16 -4.82
CA LEU A 87 5.47 8.79 -5.22
C LEU A 87 4.37 7.81 -4.78
N VAL A 88 3.74 7.13 -5.72
CA VAL A 88 2.79 6.04 -5.48
C VAL A 88 3.48 4.69 -5.70
N VAL A 89 3.45 3.81 -4.70
CA VAL A 89 4.05 2.47 -4.76
C VAL A 89 3.00 1.40 -4.52
N LEU A 90 2.83 0.50 -5.48
CA LEU A 90 1.99 -0.70 -5.32
C LEU A 90 2.82 -1.82 -4.69
N GLU A 91 2.47 -2.23 -3.47
CA GLU A 91 3.09 -3.40 -2.82
C GLU A 91 2.25 -4.68 -2.93
N SER A 92 0.95 -4.49 -3.21
CA SER A 92 -0.03 -5.56 -3.41
C SER A 92 0.40 -6.53 -4.51
N THR A 93 -0.01 -7.80 -4.41
CA THR A 93 0.26 -8.79 -5.47
C THR A 93 -0.61 -8.47 -6.67
N ILE A 94 0.00 -8.14 -7.80
CA ILE A 94 -0.70 -7.72 -9.02
C ILE A 94 -0.20 -8.51 -10.22
N THR A 95 -1.03 -8.58 -11.25
CA THR A 95 -0.64 -9.21 -12.52
C THR A 95 0.23 -8.26 -13.36
N PRO A 96 1.07 -8.78 -14.27
CA PRO A 96 1.84 -7.94 -15.17
C PRO A 96 0.94 -7.00 -15.97
N GLY A 97 1.35 -5.73 -16.08
CA GLY A 97 0.58 -4.68 -16.75
C GLY A 97 -0.33 -3.87 -15.83
N THR A 98 -0.65 -4.34 -14.63
CA THR A 98 -1.52 -3.60 -13.69
C THR A 98 -0.95 -2.23 -13.32
N THR A 99 0.36 -2.09 -13.12
CA THR A 99 0.96 -0.80 -12.77
C THR A 99 0.89 0.24 -13.89
N LYS A 100 1.17 -0.17 -15.15
CA LYS A 100 1.28 0.76 -16.28
C LYS A 100 -0.03 0.98 -17.05
N GLY A 101 -1.00 0.09 -16.88
CA GLY A 101 -2.36 0.24 -17.42
C GLY A 101 -3.30 0.58 -16.28
N PHE A 102 -4.00 -0.43 -15.76
CA PHE A 102 -5.04 -0.31 -14.72
C PHE A 102 -4.80 0.78 -13.66
N ALA A 103 -3.69 0.73 -12.92
CA ALA A 103 -3.41 1.69 -11.85
C ALA A 103 -3.05 3.08 -12.38
N ALA A 104 -2.26 3.16 -13.45
CA ALA A 104 -1.90 4.44 -14.07
C ALA A 104 -3.13 5.15 -14.63
N ASP A 105 -4.02 4.40 -15.30
CA ASP A 105 -5.24 4.91 -15.91
C ASP A 105 -6.21 5.47 -14.85
N ILE A 106 -6.44 4.73 -13.76
CA ILE A 106 -7.33 5.18 -12.67
C ILE A 106 -6.75 6.41 -11.96
N LEU A 107 -5.45 6.41 -11.67
CA LEU A 107 -4.82 7.57 -11.02
C LEU A 107 -4.92 8.81 -11.91
N ASN A 108 -4.65 8.67 -13.21
CA ASN A 108 -4.78 9.77 -14.16
C ASN A 108 -6.23 10.27 -14.27
N GLU A 109 -7.21 9.36 -14.33
CA GLU A 109 -8.64 9.72 -14.41
C GLU A 109 -9.11 10.50 -13.17
N GLU A 110 -8.74 10.05 -11.97
CA GLU A 110 -9.24 10.61 -10.71
C GLU A 110 -8.48 11.87 -10.28
N SER A 111 -7.16 11.95 -10.56
CA SER A 111 -6.34 13.11 -10.15
C SER A 111 -6.19 14.16 -11.26
N GLY A 112 -6.39 13.79 -12.52
CA GLY A 112 -6.06 14.62 -13.68
C GLY A 112 -4.56 14.79 -13.94
N LEU A 113 -3.70 14.04 -13.23
CA LEU A 113 -2.23 14.13 -13.32
C LEU A 113 -1.65 13.02 -14.18
N ILE A 114 -0.58 13.31 -14.90
CA ILE A 114 0.09 12.40 -15.82
C ILE A 114 1.11 11.53 -15.06
N PRO A 115 0.93 10.19 -15.04
CA PRO A 115 1.88 9.28 -14.41
C PRO A 115 3.26 9.34 -15.08
N GLY A 116 4.30 9.49 -14.27
CA GLY A 116 5.70 9.56 -14.73
C GLY A 116 6.16 10.97 -15.13
N GLU A 117 5.26 11.95 -15.19
CA GLU A 117 5.59 13.37 -15.42
C GLU A 117 5.28 14.19 -14.16
N GLU A 118 4.04 14.10 -13.68
CA GLU A 118 3.54 14.91 -12.56
C GLU A 118 3.55 14.14 -11.24
N PHE A 119 3.58 12.81 -11.27
CA PHE A 119 3.78 11.97 -10.09
C PHE A 119 4.53 10.69 -10.46
N ALA A 120 5.24 10.09 -9.49
CA ALA A 120 5.98 8.86 -9.73
C ALA A 120 5.12 7.63 -9.41
N LEU A 121 5.18 6.59 -10.24
CA LEU A 121 4.46 5.34 -10.04
C LEU A 121 5.41 4.14 -10.10
N ALA A 122 5.40 3.31 -9.06
CA ALA A 122 6.26 2.14 -8.94
C ALA A 122 5.50 0.92 -8.42
N HIS A 123 6.09 -0.26 -8.64
CA HIS A 123 5.64 -1.51 -8.05
C HIS A 123 6.79 -2.15 -7.27
N ALA A 124 6.56 -2.42 -5.99
CA ALA A 124 7.53 -3.01 -5.07
C ALA A 124 6.88 -4.18 -4.33
N PRO A 125 6.77 -5.37 -4.96
CA PRO A 125 6.04 -6.49 -4.36
C PRO A 125 6.62 -6.84 -2.99
N GLU A 126 5.76 -7.00 -1.99
CA GLU A 126 6.18 -7.46 -0.67
C GLU A 126 6.42 -8.97 -0.69
N ARG A 127 7.57 -9.41 -0.16
CA ARG A 127 7.89 -10.83 0.07
C ARG A 127 8.14 -11.03 1.56
N VAL A 128 7.06 -11.22 2.30
CA VAL A 128 7.11 -11.46 3.75
C VAL A 128 6.34 -12.71 4.13
N MET A 129 6.94 -13.49 5.03
CA MET A 129 6.30 -14.66 5.62
C MET A 129 5.63 -14.29 6.95
N VAL A 130 4.34 -14.66 7.10
CA VAL A 130 3.60 -14.49 8.36
C VAL A 130 4.39 -15.17 9.50
N GLY A 131 4.70 -14.42 10.57
CA GLY A 131 5.51 -14.89 11.69
C GLY A 131 7.02 -14.59 11.61
N ARG A 132 7.54 -14.03 10.50
CA ARG A 132 8.95 -13.58 10.35
C ARG A 132 9.11 -12.17 9.75
N LEU A 133 8.02 -11.43 9.65
CA LEU A 133 7.93 -10.08 9.10
C LEU A 133 9.11 -9.15 9.52
N PHE A 134 9.49 -9.14 10.80
CA PHE A 134 10.63 -8.34 11.28
C PHE A 134 12.04 -8.89 10.98
N CYS A 135 12.19 -10.22 10.91
CA CYS A 135 13.50 -10.82 10.59
C CYS A 135 13.86 -10.60 9.11
N GLU A 136 12.87 -10.55 8.22
CA GLU A 136 13.11 -10.41 6.77
C GLU A 136 13.32 -8.94 6.35
N LYS A 137 12.61 -7.98 6.95
CA LYS A 137 12.81 -6.54 6.64
C LYS A 137 14.20 -6.01 6.99
N ASN A 138 14.92 -6.64 7.91
CA ASN A 138 16.30 -6.29 8.25
C ASN A 138 17.36 -7.01 7.38
N GLY A 139 16.95 -7.97 6.52
CA GLY A 139 17.87 -8.82 5.74
C GLY A 139 17.76 -8.65 4.21
N PHE A 140 16.64 -8.17 3.68
CA PHE A 140 16.46 -7.91 2.25
C PHE A 140 16.41 -6.41 1.97
N GLY A 141 17.51 -5.86 1.47
CA GLY A 141 17.58 -4.46 1.05
C GLY A 141 16.66 -4.19 -0.14
N LYS A 142 15.49 -3.58 0.12
CA LYS A 142 14.74 -2.86 -0.91
C LYS A 142 15.37 -1.48 -1.05
N SER A 143 16.19 -1.29 -2.09
CA SER A 143 16.72 0.03 -2.45
C SER A 143 15.66 0.79 -3.26
N CYS A 144 14.92 1.68 -2.59
CA CYS A 144 14.23 2.77 -3.24
C CYS A 144 15.07 4.03 -2.96
N ILE A 145 15.82 4.50 -3.95
CA ILE A 145 16.56 5.75 -3.87
C ILE A 145 15.51 6.88 -3.90
N ILE A 146 15.26 7.49 -2.75
CA ILE A 146 14.51 8.73 -2.62
C ILE A 146 15.58 9.80 -2.37
N ASN A 147 15.89 10.61 -3.40
CA ASN A 147 16.72 11.79 -3.22
C ASN A 147 15.87 12.91 -2.60
N HIS A 148 16.48 13.60 -1.64
CA HIS A 148 16.00 14.84 -1.03
C HIS A 148 16.02 16.01 -2.01
#